data_AF-A0A7X9BG01-F1
#
_entry.id   AF-A0A7X9BG01-F1
#
_cell.length_a   1.000
_cell.length_b   1.000
_cell.length_c   1.000
_cell.angle_alpha   90.00
_cell.angle_beta   90.00
_cell.angle_gamma   90.00
#
_symmetry.space_group_name_H-M   'P 1'
#
loop_
_entity.id
_entity.type
_entity.pdbx_description
1 polymer ?
#
loop_
_entity_poly.entity_id
_entity_poly.type
_entity_poly.pdbx_seq_one_letter_code
_entity_poly.pdbx_strand_id
1 'polypeptide(L)'
;MFVSNLIPVRKRLFIGLMAVSLLTVGLFLGGIYYLATNPDRTAFNQILLLVLAGILVGVILVAAFGIGGMILTILYARELSVFHGPMRVAVSLFFPIALALGRAFHIDVNRIKNSFIEVNNYLVKSKQLKVSSGQLLLLVPHCLQHSQCPYKITVDIDNCHRCGKCTVNDLLELKENYGINVGMATGGTLARKF
;
A
#
# COMPACT_ATOMS: atom_id res chain seq x y z
N MET A 1 -4.36 -27.02 -12.74
CA MET A 1 -4.91 -26.78 -11.38
C MET A 1 -4.70 -25.31 -11.07
N PHE A 2 -5.75 -24.51 -11.20
CA PHE A 2 -5.64 -23.06 -11.31
C PHE A 2 -5.26 -22.41 -9.97
N VAL A 3 -4.38 -21.40 -10.02
CA VAL A 3 -4.01 -20.47 -8.92
C VAL A 3 -5.25 -19.86 -8.23
N SER A 4 -6.42 -19.97 -8.88
CA SER A 4 -7.74 -19.59 -8.41
C SER A 4 -8.28 -20.39 -7.21
N ASN A 5 -7.50 -21.17 -6.47
CA ASN A 5 -7.91 -21.72 -5.16
C ASN A 5 -6.97 -21.36 -3.99
N LEU A 6 -5.82 -20.73 -4.25
CA LEU A 6 -4.81 -20.43 -3.22
C LEU A 6 -4.96 -19.04 -2.57
N ILE A 7 -5.59 -18.09 -3.28
CA ILE A 7 -5.69 -16.69 -2.83
C ILE A 7 -7.15 -16.40 -2.48
N PRO A 8 -7.52 -15.88 -1.31
CA PRO A 8 -8.91 -15.52 -1.01
C PRO A 8 -9.46 -14.54 -2.06
N VAL A 9 -10.73 -14.71 -2.46
CA VAL A 9 -11.37 -13.97 -3.58
C VAL A 9 -11.14 -12.47 -3.48
N ARG A 10 -11.16 -11.94 -2.27
CA ARG A 10 -10.95 -10.52 -1.97
C ARG A 10 -9.55 -10.04 -2.36
N LYS A 11 -8.48 -10.81 -2.17
CA LYS A 11 -7.10 -10.43 -2.54
C LYS A 11 -6.84 -10.48 -4.06
N ARG A 12 -7.58 -11.31 -4.80
CA ARG A 12 -7.39 -11.45 -6.26
C ARG A 12 -7.80 -10.22 -7.04
N LEU A 13 -8.78 -9.47 -6.54
CA LEU A 13 -9.27 -8.25 -7.18
C LEU A 13 -8.12 -7.26 -7.38
N PHE A 14 -7.40 -6.92 -6.31
CA PHE A 14 -6.30 -5.97 -6.37
C PHE A 14 -5.15 -6.47 -7.25
N ILE A 15 -4.72 -7.72 -7.08
CA ILE A 15 -3.63 -8.31 -7.88
C ILE A 15 -4.00 -8.37 -9.36
N GLY A 16 -5.25 -8.72 -9.67
CA GLY A 16 -5.78 -8.72 -11.04
C GLY A 16 -5.78 -7.33 -11.64
N LEU A 17 -6.27 -6.32 -10.90
CA LEU A 17 -6.22 -4.92 -11.34
C LEU A 17 -4.78 -4.43 -11.55
N MET A 18 -3.83 -4.85 -10.71
CA MET A 18 -2.40 -4.56 -10.90
C MET A 18 -1.88 -5.17 -12.20
N ALA A 19 -2.22 -6.44 -12.47
CA ALA A 19 -1.84 -7.10 -13.72
C ALA A 19 -2.44 -6.42 -14.96
N VAL A 20 -3.74 -6.07 -14.92
CA VAL A 20 -4.39 -5.32 -16.01
C VAL A 20 -3.76 -3.93 -16.18
N SER A 21 -3.41 -3.25 -15.09
CA SER A 21 -2.71 -1.97 -15.17
C SER A 21 -1.34 -2.09 -15.83
N LEU A 22 -0.60 -3.18 -15.56
CA LEU A 22 0.66 -3.47 -16.22
C LEU A 22 0.48 -3.73 -17.73
N LEU A 23 -0.53 -4.52 -18.10
CA LEU A 23 -0.88 -4.77 -19.51
C LEU A 23 -1.26 -3.48 -20.24
N THR A 24 -2.02 -2.61 -19.57
CA THR A 24 -2.42 -1.31 -20.14
C THR A 24 -1.20 -0.46 -20.47
N VAL A 25 -0.22 -0.38 -19.56
CA VAL A 25 1.05 0.32 -19.79
C VAL A 25 1.87 -0.35 -20.90
N GLY A 26 1.85 -1.68 -20.99
CA GLY A 26 2.48 -2.42 -22.09
C GLY A 26 1.88 -2.13 -23.47
N LEU A 27 0.56 -1.94 -23.56
CA LEU A 27 -0.10 -1.51 -24.80
C LEU A 27 0.33 -0.11 -25.21
N PHE A 28 0.46 0.82 -24.26
CA PHE A 28 1.01 2.16 -24.54
C PHE A 28 2.45 2.10 -25.04
N LEU A 29 3.29 1.22 -24.46
CA LEU A 29 4.64 0.99 -24.97
C LEU A 29 4.62 0.51 -26.42
N GLY A 30 3.75 -0.44 -26.76
CA GLY A 30 3.58 -0.93 -28.14
C GLY A 30 3.16 0.18 -29.10
N GLY A 31 2.26 1.07 -28.68
CA GLY A 31 1.87 2.26 -29.45
C GLY A 31 3.02 3.24 -29.66
N ILE A 32 3.82 3.52 -28.63
CA ILE A 32 5.01 4.37 -28.73
C ILE A 32 6.03 3.76 -29.68
N TYR A 33 6.28 2.45 -29.56
CA TYR A 33 7.22 1.73 -30.42
C TYR A 33 6.76 1.78 -31.89
N TYR A 34 5.48 1.48 -32.16
CA TYR A 34 4.90 1.59 -33.50
C TYR A 34 5.04 3.00 -34.07
N LEU A 35 4.77 4.04 -33.27
CA LEU A 35 4.95 5.43 -33.67
C LEU A 35 6.42 5.78 -33.94
N ALA A 36 7.36 5.21 -33.17
CA ALA A 36 8.80 5.43 -33.32
C ALA A 36 9.36 4.79 -34.60
N THR A 37 8.81 3.65 -35.03
CA THR A 37 9.24 2.93 -36.25
C THR A 37 8.70 3.52 -37.55
N ASN A 38 7.84 4.53 -37.50
CA ASN A 38 7.32 5.18 -38.70
C ASN A 38 8.41 6.04 -39.39
N PRO A 39 8.68 5.84 -40.70
CA PRO A 39 9.78 6.51 -41.41
C PRO A 39 9.64 8.03 -41.56
N ASP A 40 8.41 8.57 -41.56
CA ASP A 40 8.11 9.98 -41.87
C ASP A 40 8.43 10.98 -40.74
N ARG A 41 9.26 10.62 -39.77
CA ARG A 41 9.54 11.44 -38.57
C ARG A 41 10.97 11.99 -38.57
N THR A 42 11.11 13.21 -38.06
CA THR A 42 12.42 13.82 -37.83
C THR A 42 13.24 13.00 -36.82
N ALA A 43 14.57 12.97 -37.00
CA ALA A 43 15.48 12.22 -36.14
C ALA A 43 15.33 12.58 -34.64
N PHE A 44 15.06 13.85 -34.34
CA PHE A 44 14.78 14.31 -32.97
C PHE A 44 13.55 13.62 -32.35
N ASN A 45 12.45 13.52 -33.10
CA ASN A 45 11.22 12.88 -32.63
C ASN A 45 11.42 11.37 -32.43
N GLN A 46 12.18 10.71 -33.31
CA GLN A 46 12.50 9.29 -33.17
C GLN A 46 13.34 9.01 -31.92
N ILE A 47 14.40 9.79 -31.69
CA ILE A 47 15.25 9.65 -30.50
C ILE A 47 14.44 9.87 -29.22
N LEU A 48 13.60 10.92 -29.19
CA LEU A 48 12.73 11.20 -28.04
C LEU A 48 11.79 10.03 -27.71
N LEU A 49 11.14 9.45 -28.73
CA LEU A 49 10.22 8.32 -28.55
C LEU A 49 10.96 7.05 -28.09
N LEU A 50 12.16 6.80 -28.59
CA LEU A 50 12.98 5.65 -28.17
C LEU A 50 13.45 5.79 -26.71
N VAL A 51 13.85 6.98 -26.28
CA VAL A 51 14.20 7.24 -24.88
C VAL A 51 12.99 7.02 -23.98
N LEU A 52 11.82 7.56 -24.35
CA LEU A 52 10.58 7.36 -23.61
C LEU A 52 10.21 5.87 -23.51
N ALA A 53 10.32 5.13 -24.61
CA ALA A 53 10.08 3.69 -24.63
C ALA A 53 11.05 2.94 -23.70
N GLY A 54 12.34 3.30 -23.70
CA GLY A 54 13.34 2.70 -22.82
C GLY A 54 13.03 2.92 -21.32
N ILE A 55 12.63 4.14 -20.95
CA ILE A 55 12.19 4.45 -19.57
C ILE A 55 10.98 3.60 -19.20
N LEU A 56 9.99 3.52 -20.10
CA LEU A 56 8.75 2.78 -19.86
C LEU A 56 8.99 1.28 -19.72
N VAL A 57 9.92 0.71 -20.48
CA VAL A 57 10.38 -0.69 -20.31
C VAL A 57 10.97 -0.90 -18.91
N GLY A 58 11.85 0.00 -18.46
CA GLY A 58 12.42 -0.08 -17.10
C GLY A 58 11.34 -0.08 -16.02
N VAL A 59 10.35 0.79 -16.16
CA VAL A 59 9.18 0.86 -15.26
C VAL A 59 8.40 -0.46 -15.26
N ILE A 60 8.10 -1.00 -16.44
CA ILE A 60 7.37 -2.28 -16.59
C ILE A 60 8.14 -3.43 -15.93
N LEU A 61 9.46 -3.49 -16.10
CA LEU A 61 10.30 -4.54 -15.50
C LEU A 61 10.29 -4.47 -13.97
N VAL A 62 10.49 -3.29 -13.40
CA VAL A 62 10.42 -3.09 -11.93
C VAL A 62 9.04 -3.47 -11.40
N ALA A 63 7.99 -3.09 -12.11
CA ALA A 63 6.62 -3.41 -11.74
C ALA A 63 6.30 -4.90 -11.82
N ALA A 64 6.70 -5.56 -12.90
CA ALA A 64 6.54 -7.00 -13.09
C ALA A 64 7.25 -7.77 -11.98
N PHE A 65 8.48 -7.38 -11.66
CA PHE A 65 9.25 -7.96 -10.56
C PHE A 65 8.58 -7.72 -9.20
N GLY A 66 8.06 -6.51 -8.97
CA GLY A 66 7.31 -6.18 -7.75
C GLY A 66 6.02 -7.00 -7.61
N ILE A 67 5.20 -7.09 -8.65
CA ILE A 67 3.96 -7.88 -8.66
C ILE A 67 4.27 -9.38 -8.49
N GLY A 68 5.30 -9.88 -9.17
CA GLY A 68 5.77 -11.26 -9.01
C GLY A 68 6.19 -11.54 -7.56
N GLY A 69 6.94 -10.62 -6.94
CA GLY A 69 7.30 -10.69 -5.52
C GLY A 69 6.09 -10.73 -4.59
N MET A 70 5.03 -9.96 -4.88
CA MET A 70 3.77 -10.02 -4.10
C MET A 70 3.12 -11.38 -4.20
N ILE A 71 2.99 -11.93 -5.42
CA ILE A 71 2.36 -13.23 -5.65
C ILE A 71 3.15 -14.33 -4.94
N LEU A 72 4.49 -14.33 -5.06
CA LEU A 72 5.36 -15.28 -4.36
C LEU A 72 5.20 -15.17 -2.84
N THR A 73 5.19 -13.95 -2.29
CA THR A 73 5.01 -13.75 -0.85
C THR A 73 3.66 -14.29 -0.36
N ILE A 74 2.60 -14.14 -1.16
CA ILE A 74 1.27 -14.67 -0.83
C ILE A 74 1.23 -16.20 -0.90
N LEU A 75 1.93 -16.82 -1.85
CA LEU A 75 1.96 -18.27 -2.02
C LEU A 75 2.84 -18.97 -0.98
N TYR A 76 4.02 -18.43 -0.71
CA TYR A 76 5.00 -19.03 0.21
C TYR A 76 4.83 -18.56 1.66
N ALA A 77 3.89 -17.65 1.93
CA ALA A 77 3.62 -17.03 3.23
C ALA A 77 4.84 -16.37 3.90
N ARG A 78 5.93 -16.20 3.15
CA ARG A 78 7.22 -15.68 3.59
C ARG A 78 7.63 -14.60 2.63
N GLU A 79 7.96 -13.44 3.17
CA GLU A 79 8.52 -12.39 2.34
C GLU A 79 10.03 -12.60 2.16
N LEU A 80 10.49 -12.44 0.92
CA LEU A 80 11.91 -12.39 0.60
C LEU A 80 12.32 -10.91 0.54
N SER A 81 13.35 -10.54 1.31
CA SER A 81 13.76 -9.15 1.49
C SER A 81 14.13 -8.42 0.20
N VAL A 82 14.55 -9.16 -0.83
CA VAL A 82 14.90 -8.65 -2.16
C VAL A 82 13.72 -7.95 -2.85
N PHE A 83 12.47 -8.32 -2.55
CA PHE A 83 11.31 -7.76 -3.24
C PHE A 83 10.74 -6.50 -2.58
N HIS A 84 11.15 -6.12 -1.37
CA HIS A 84 10.54 -4.99 -0.64
C HIS A 84 10.51 -3.68 -1.46
N GLY A 85 11.65 -3.33 -2.07
CA GLY A 85 11.80 -2.10 -2.84
C GLY A 85 10.95 -2.10 -4.11
N PRO A 86 11.17 -3.06 -5.03
CA PRO A 86 10.39 -3.16 -6.27
C PRO A 86 8.88 -3.25 -6.03
N MET A 87 8.47 -3.97 -4.99
CA MET A 87 7.07 -4.10 -4.60
C MET A 87 6.45 -2.78 -4.13
N ARG A 88 7.17 -2.00 -3.30
CA ARG A 88 6.72 -0.66 -2.89
C ARG A 88 6.55 0.25 -4.10
N VAL A 89 7.51 0.24 -5.03
CA VAL A 89 7.47 1.04 -6.27
C VAL A 89 6.29 0.61 -7.15
N ALA A 90 6.09 -0.69 -7.33
CA ALA A 90 4.98 -1.23 -8.11
C ALA A 90 3.63 -0.78 -7.55
N VAL A 91 3.43 -0.93 -6.24
CA VAL A 91 2.20 -0.48 -5.57
C VAL A 91 2.01 1.03 -5.73
N SER A 92 3.02 1.85 -5.44
CA SER A 92 2.87 3.32 -5.51
C SER A 92 2.52 3.82 -6.91
N LEU A 93 3.11 3.22 -7.94
CA LEU A 93 2.94 3.67 -9.31
C LEU A 93 1.63 3.17 -9.93
N PHE A 94 1.29 1.91 -9.69
CA PHE A 94 0.16 1.27 -10.35
C PHE A 94 -1.14 1.29 -9.52
N PHE A 95 -1.10 1.60 -8.22
CA PHE A 95 -2.32 1.75 -7.42
C PHE A 95 -3.28 2.84 -7.96
N PRO A 96 -2.82 4.05 -8.34
CA PRO A 96 -3.68 5.04 -8.97
C PRO A 96 -4.30 4.55 -10.28
N ILE A 97 -3.51 3.83 -11.09
CA ILE A 97 -3.97 3.25 -12.37
C ILE A 97 -5.02 2.17 -12.11
N ALA A 98 -4.79 1.30 -11.12
CA ALA A 98 -5.76 0.28 -10.70
C ALA A 98 -7.07 0.90 -10.24
N LEU A 99 -7.04 2.03 -9.50
CA LEU A 99 -8.25 2.76 -9.13
C LEU A 99 -8.95 3.41 -10.32
N ALA A 100 -8.20 3.93 -11.30
CA ALA A 100 -8.76 4.49 -12.53
C ALA A 100 -9.45 3.40 -13.38
N LEU A 101 -8.78 2.27 -13.58
CA LEU A 101 -9.34 1.11 -14.27
C LEU A 101 -10.56 0.57 -13.54
N GLY A 102 -10.48 0.42 -12.22
CA GLY A 102 -11.60 0.00 -11.41
C GLY A 102 -12.85 0.86 -11.62
N ARG A 103 -12.68 2.20 -11.66
CA ARG A 103 -13.76 3.13 -11.98
C ARG A 103 -14.30 2.95 -13.40
N ALA A 104 -13.43 2.77 -14.39
CA ALA A 104 -13.83 2.54 -15.78
C ALA A 104 -14.66 1.25 -15.93
N PHE A 105 -14.31 0.19 -15.19
CA PHE A 105 -15.05 -1.06 -15.14
C PHE A 105 -16.23 -1.07 -14.15
N HIS A 106 -16.63 0.08 -13.61
CA HIS A 106 -17.74 0.22 -12.63
C HIS A 106 -17.56 -0.64 -11.37
N ILE A 107 -16.31 -0.89 -10.96
CA ILE A 107 -15.97 -1.58 -9.73
C ILE A 107 -15.95 -0.56 -8.58
N ASP A 108 -16.67 -0.87 -7.50
CA ASP A 108 -16.66 -0.05 -6.29
C ASP A 108 -15.23 0.19 -5.77
N VAL A 109 -14.88 1.46 -5.61
CA VAL A 109 -13.54 1.91 -5.18
C VAL A 109 -13.20 1.40 -3.78
N ASN A 110 -14.17 1.29 -2.88
CA ASN A 110 -13.95 0.78 -1.53
C ASN A 110 -13.65 -0.72 -1.55
N ARG A 111 -14.25 -1.49 -2.47
CA ARG A 111 -13.86 -2.90 -2.67
C ARG A 111 -12.41 -3.05 -3.10
N ILE A 112 -11.92 -2.17 -3.97
CA ILE A 112 -10.51 -2.16 -4.40
C ILE A 112 -9.59 -1.78 -3.24
N LYS A 113 -9.93 -0.72 -2.49
CA LYS A 113 -9.17 -0.31 -1.30
C LYS A 113 -9.12 -1.40 -0.24
N ASN A 114 -10.25 -2.06 0.04
CA ASN A 114 -10.32 -3.16 1.01
C ASN A 114 -9.47 -4.36 0.56
N SER A 115 -9.51 -4.70 -0.73
CA SER A 115 -8.66 -5.73 -1.32
C SER A 115 -7.17 -5.39 -1.15
N PHE A 116 -6.80 -4.14 -1.43
CA PHE A 116 -5.43 -3.65 -1.21
C PHE A 116 -5.01 -3.72 0.26
N ILE A 117 -5.86 -3.29 1.20
CA ILE A 117 -5.58 -3.35 2.64
C ILE A 117 -5.33 -4.80 3.07
N GLU A 118 -6.16 -5.75 2.59
CA GLU A 118 -6.00 -7.16 2.91
C GLU A 118 -4.69 -7.76 2.37
N VAL A 119 -4.31 -7.39 1.15
CA VAL A 119 -3.03 -7.76 0.54
C VAL A 119 -1.89 -7.15 1.35
N ASN A 120 -1.90 -5.84 1.59
CA ASN A 120 -0.85 -5.14 2.34
C ASN A 120 -0.67 -5.70 3.76
N ASN A 121 -1.76 -5.93 4.50
CA ASN A 121 -1.70 -6.51 5.82
C ASN A 121 -1.07 -7.91 5.81
N TYR A 122 -1.39 -8.71 4.79
CA TYR A 122 -0.76 -10.02 4.64
C TYR A 122 0.76 -9.90 4.41
N LEU A 123 1.16 -8.99 3.52
CA LEU A 123 2.56 -8.75 3.19
C LEU A 123 3.35 -8.24 4.42
N VAL A 124 2.78 -7.32 5.18
CA VAL A 124 3.37 -6.82 6.44
C VAL A 124 3.46 -7.94 7.49
N LYS A 125 2.47 -8.82 7.58
CA LYS A 125 2.50 -9.95 8.52
C LYS A 125 3.55 -11.00 8.14
N SER A 126 3.73 -11.26 6.84
CA SER A 126 4.73 -12.21 6.33
C SER A 126 6.18 -11.78 6.55
N LYS A 127 6.43 -10.51 6.89
CA LYS A 127 7.77 -10.01 7.21
C LYS A 127 8.32 -10.51 8.54
N GLN A 128 7.43 -10.94 9.45
CA GLN A 128 7.77 -11.33 10.83
C GLN A 128 8.69 -10.30 11.52
N LEU A 129 8.31 -9.02 11.45
CA LEU A 129 9.12 -7.92 11.99
C LEU A 129 9.41 -8.13 13.48
N LYS A 130 10.69 -8.11 13.84
CA LYS A 130 11.15 -8.03 15.22
C LYS A 130 11.65 -6.60 15.46
N VAL A 131 10.96 -5.87 16.31
CA VAL A 131 11.26 -4.48 16.65
C VAL A 131 11.38 -4.34 18.16
N SER A 132 12.22 -3.43 18.64
CA SER A 132 12.26 -3.10 20.06
C SER A 132 11.00 -2.31 20.45
N SER A 133 10.61 -2.38 21.72
CA SER A 133 9.39 -1.70 22.21
C SER A 133 9.39 -0.19 21.94
N GLY A 134 10.52 0.49 22.18
CA GLY A 134 10.66 1.93 21.94
C GLY A 134 10.60 2.33 20.46
N GLN A 135 10.69 1.39 19.51
CA GLN A 135 10.49 1.63 18.08
C GLN A 135 9.06 1.38 17.63
N LEU A 136 8.20 0.83 18.50
CA LEU A 136 6.81 0.53 18.21
C LEU A 136 5.92 1.70 18.62
N LEU A 137 5.19 2.25 17.64
CA LEU A 137 4.17 3.25 17.85
C LEU A 137 2.77 2.61 17.70
N LEU A 138 2.00 2.62 18.77
CA LEU A 138 0.58 2.31 18.75
C LEU A 138 -0.21 3.60 18.51
N LEU A 139 -0.75 3.74 17.30
CA LEU A 139 -1.59 4.88 16.96
C LEU A 139 -3.07 4.52 17.13
N VAL A 140 -3.78 5.29 17.95
CA VAL A 140 -5.18 5.05 18.30
C VAL A 140 -6.05 6.27 18.01
N PRO A 141 -7.35 6.07 17.71
CA PRO A 141 -8.26 7.18 17.42
C PRO A 141 -8.68 7.88 18.71
N HIS A 142 -8.85 9.20 18.62
CA HIS A 142 -9.41 10.00 19.73
C HIS A 142 -10.82 9.55 20.17
N CYS A 143 -11.55 8.83 19.31
CA CYS A 143 -12.88 8.32 19.59
C CYS A 143 -12.94 7.30 20.75
N LEU A 144 -11.81 6.75 21.18
CA LEU A 144 -11.75 5.90 22.39
C LEU A 144 -11.94 6.69 23.68
N GLN A 145 -11.75 8.01 23.63
CA GLN A 145 -11.97 8.88 24.77
C GLN A 145 -13.47 8.98 25.08
N HIS A 146 -13.82 8.94 26.37
CA HIS A 146 -15.18 9.26 26.79
C HIS A 146 -15.59 10.66 26.33
N SER A 147 -16.76 10.79 25.69
CA SER A 147 -17.20 12.04 25.04
C SER A 147 -17.35 13.22 26.00
N GLN A 148 -17.67 12.95 27.27
CA GLN A 148 -17.81 13.97 28.32
C GLN A 148 -16.55 14.10 29.19
N CYS A 149 -15.40 13.57 28.74
CA CYS A 149 -14.15 13.72 29.50
C CYS A 149 -13.68 15.19 29.47
N PRO A 150 -13.43 15.81 30.63
CA PRO A 150 -12.98 17.21 30.67
C PRO A 150 -11.51 17.37 30.24
N TYR A 151 -10.71 16.30 30.23
CA TYR A 151 -9.28 16.33 29.95
C TYR A 151 -8.99 15.94 28.50
N LYS A 152 -8.57 16.88 27.66
CA LYS A 152 -8.31 16.64 26.23
C LYS A 152 -6.97 15.91 26.02
N ILE A 153 -7.01 14.73 25.38
CA ILE A 153 -5.82 13.87 25.17
C ILE A 153 -5.32 13.83 23.71
N THR A 154 -5.81 14.73 22.85
CA THR A 154 -5.52 14.70 21.40
C THR A 154 -4.09 15.11 21.05
N VAL A 155 -3.41 15.83 21.93
CA VAL A 155 -2.01 16.27 21.75
C VAL A 155 -1.08 15.38 22.57
N ASP A 156 -1.48 15.11 23.81
CA ASP A 156 -0.75 14.28 24.74
C ASP A 156 -1.70 13.28 25.41
N ILE A 157 -1.40 11.99 25.24
CA ILE A 157 -2.18 10.91 25.84
C ILE A 157 -2.02 10.86 27.37
N ASP A 158 -0.90 11.38 27.89
CA ASP A 158 -0.57 11.37 29.31
C ASP A 158 -1.44 12.37 30.12
N ASN A 159 -2.23 13.21 29.46
CA ASN A 159 -3.25 14.06 30.10
C ASN A 159 -4.48 13.26 30.61
N CYS A 160 -4.51 11.93 30.43
CA CYS A 160 -5.56 11.10 31.00
C CYS A 160 -5.38 10.93 32.52
N HIS A 161 -6.37 11.35 33.29
CA HIS A 161 -6.40 11.17 34.76
C HIS A 161 -6.87 9.78 35.23
N ARG A 162 -6.86 8.77 34.36
CA ARG A 162 -7.12 7.36 34.72
C ARG A 162 -8.42 7.13 35.51
N CYS A 163 -9.49 7.84 35.15
CA CYS A 163 -10.78 7.76 35.84
C CYS A 163 -11.57 6.46 35.56
N GLY A 164 -11.05 5.55 34.73
CA GLY A 164 -11.68 4.27 34.38
C GLY A 164 -12.88 4.35 33.44
N LYS A 165 -13.32 5.54 33.01
CA LYS A 165 -14.53 5.71 32.18
C LYS A 165 -14.35 5.38 30.68
N CYS A 166 -13.13 5.12 30.24
CA CYS A 166 -12.80 4.77 28.86
C CYS A 166 -11.52 3.93 28.77
N THR A 167 -11.30 3.29 27.63
CA THR A 167 -10.17 2.37 27.39
C THR A 167 -8.80 3.07 27.30
N VAL A 168 -8.75 4.40 27.41
CA VAL A 168 -7.50 5.16 27.39
C VAL A 168 -6.61 4.80 28.58
N ASN A 169 -7.20 4.50 29.74
CA ASN A 169 -6.42 4.02 30.89
C ASN A 169 -5.67 2.72 30.55
N ASP A 170 -6.36 1.76 29.94
CA ASP A 170 -5.78 0.46 29.55
C ASP A 170 -4.66 0.64 28.52
N LEU A 171 -4.78 1.63 27.63
CA LEU A 171 -3.71 1.98 26.67
C LEU A 171 -2.47 2.57 27.34
N LEU A 172 -2.64 3.36 28.41
CA LEU A 172 -1.52 3.87 29.20
C LEU A 172 -0.86 2.75 30.00
N GLU A 173 -1.63 1.81 30.54
CA GLU A 173 -1.06 0.61 31.16
C GLU A 173 -0.26 -0.22 30.16
N LEU A 174 -0.75 -0.39 28.93
CA LEU A 174 0.00 -1.05 27.86
C LEU A 174 1.31 -0.30 27.52
N LYS A 175 1.25 1.03 27.46
CA LYS A 175 2.43 1.89 27.26
C LYS A 175 3.50 1.62 28.32
N GLU A 176 3.10 1.59 29.59
CA GLU A 176 3.99 1.39 30.74
C GLU A 176 4.53 -0.04 30.81
N ASN A 177 3.66 -1.04 30.66
CA ASN A 177 4.02 -2.45 30.77
C ASN A 177 4.98 -2.90 29.67
N TYR A 178 4.78 -2.41 28.45
CA TYR A 178 5.58 -2.83 27.29
C TYR A 178 6.63 -1.81 26.86
N GLY A 179 6.63 -0.59 27.41
CA GLY A 179 7.56 0.49 27.03
C GLY A 179 7.40 0.93 25.57
N ILE A 180 6.18 0.90 25.04
CA ILE A 180 5.86 1.28 23.65
C ILE A 180 5.47 2.76 23.58
N ASN A 181 5.54 3.37 22.39
CA ASN A 181 5.00 4.71 22.19
C ASN A 181 3.51 4.62 21.84
N VAL A 182 2.68 5.50 22.39
CA VAL A 182 1.25 5.56 22.08
C VAL A 182 0.89 6.98 21.62
N GLY A 183 0.22 7.10 20.47
CA GLY A 183 -0.17 8.39 19.90
C GLY A 183 -1.68 8.47 19.64
N MET A 184 -2.28 9.63 19.90
CA MET A 184 -3.70 9.90 19.66
C MET A 184 -3.89 10.69 18.37
N ALA A 185 -4.64 10.12 17.42
CA ALA A 185 -4.97 10.79 16.16
C ALA A 185 -6.47 11.12 16.07
N THR A 186 -6.79 12.36 15.68
CA THR A 186 -8.17 12.78 15.41
C THR A 186 -8.67 12.36 14.02
N GLY A 187 -7.77 11.90 13.16
CA GLY A 187 -8.08 11.43 11.82
C GLY A 187 -6.82 11.15 11.01
N GLY A 188 -7.01 10.69 9.78
CA GLY A 188 -5.91 10.23 8.91
C GLY A 188 -4.87 11.30 8.56
N THR A 189 -5.22 12.58 8.57
CA THR A 189 -4.26 13.67 8.31
C THR A 189 -3.32 13.89 9.49
N LEU A 190 -3.83 13.82 10.73
CA LEU A 190 -3.00 13.92 11.91
C LEU A 190 -2.15 12.66 12.11
N ALA A 191 -2.71 11.49 11.77
CA ALA A 191 -2.01 10.21 11.82
C ALA A 191 -0.69 10.18 11.03
N ARG A 192 -0.56 10.95 9.94
CA ARG A 192 0.67 11.04 9.12
C ARG A 192 1.78 11.91 9.72
N LYS A 193 1.51 12.59 10.84
CA LYS A 193 2.47 13.50 11.50
C LYS A 193 3.21 12.86 12.68
N PHE A 194 2.78 11.67 13.10
CA PHE A 194 3.51 10.82 14.04
C PHE A 194 4.56 10.01 13.27
#